data_AF-A0A844GFB1-F1
#
_entry.id   AF-A0A844GFB1-F1
#
_cell.length_a   1.000
_cell.length_b   1.000
_cell.length_c   1.000
_cell.angle_alpha   90.00
_cell.angle_beta   90.00
_cell.angle_gamma   90.00
#
_symmetry.space_group_name_H-M   'P 1'
#
loop_
_entity.id
_entity.type
_entity.pdbx_description
1 polymer ?
#
loop_
_entity_poly.entity_id
_entity_poly.type
_entity_poly.pdbx_seq_one_letter_code
_entity_poly.pdbx_strand_id
1 'polypeptide(L)'
;MVEEALAPISENLFDILDAIGKGFSVHEIDWETSARQWMPRGLSYLQPYWLQTRREDPETLYLRSDTNIYGDPLAPYKFITHKVKAKSGVLIRGGLARMACWAFLFSNYAIKDWVTFAEAYGQPLRVGKYDVSATPQDIETLLTALRSLGTDAAAAIPKNMEIDFVDA
;
A
#
# COMPACT_ATOMS: atom_id res chain seq x y z
N MET A 1 -29.39 28.54 2.64
CA MET A 1 -28.35 29.18 3.47
C MET A 1 -27.52 28.18 4.28
N VAL A 2 -28.07 27.45 5.26
CA VAL A 2 -27.26 26.46 6.02
C VAL A 2 -26.81 25.30 5.13
N GLU A 3 -27.71 24.72 4.34
CA GLU A 3 -27.35 23.63 3.41
C GLU A 3 -26.32 24.06 2.37
N GLU A 4 -26.46 25.26 1.80
CA GLU A 4 -25.49 25.84 0.85
C GLU A 4 -24.11 26.02 1.51
N ALA A 5 -24.06 26.44 2.78
CA ALA A 5 -22.80 26.55 3.52
C ALA A 5 -22.17 25.19 3.87
N LEU A 6 -22.95 24.09 3.86
CA LEU A 6 -22.47 22.73 4.12
C LEU A 6 -22.06 22.00 2.84
N ALA A 7 -22.51 22.43 1.66
CA ALA A 7 -22.18 21.80 0.38
C ALA A 7 -20.65 21.59 0.18
N PRO A 8 -19.77 22.56 0.52
CA PRO A 8 -18.32 22.36 0.41
C PRO A 8 -17.79 21.21 1.27
N ILE A 9 -18.42 20.93 2.42
CA ILE A 9 -18.02 19.83 3.31
C ILE A 9 -18.37 18.49 2.67
N SER A 10 -19.57 18.36 2.09
CA SER A 10 -19.97 17.12 1.41
C SER A 10 -19.10 16.82 0.19
N GLU A 11 -18.73 17.85 -0.57
CA GLU A 11 -17.88 17.70 -1.76
C GLU A 11 -16.45 17.29 -1.40
N ASN A 12 -15.93 17.77 -0.26
CA ASN A 12 -14.57 17.49 0.21
C ASN A 12 -14.52 16.35 1.25
N LEU A 13 -15.61 15.61 1.43
CA LEU A 13 -15.69 14.59 2.47
C LEU A 13 -14.59 13.52 2.33
N PHE A 14 -14.26 13.14 1.09
CA PHE A 14 -13.19 12.18 0.82
C PHE A 14 -11.84 12.65 1.40
N ASP A 15 -11.46 13.89 1.11
CA ASP A 15 -10.19 14.48 1.56
C ASP A 15 -10.22 14.81 3.06
N ILE A 16 -11.39 15.10 3.64
CA ILE A 16 -11.57 15.23 5.09
C ILE A 16 -11.34 13.88 5.79
N LEU A 17 -11.82 12.78 5.21
CA LEU A 17 -11.69 11.42 5.76
C LEU A 17 -10.30 10.82 5.60
N ASP A 18 -9.43 11.39 4.76
CA ASP A 18 -8.00 11.08 4.70
C ASP A 18 -7.32 11.19 6.09
N ALA A 19 -7.88 12.00 6.99
CA ALA A 19 -7.46 12.08 8.40
C ALA A 19 -7.49 10.72 9.13
N ILE A 20 -8.35 9.78 8.74
CA ILE A 20 -8.44 8.44 9.35
C ILE A 20 -7.15 7.65 9.13
N GLY A 21 -6.56 7.77 7.93
CA GLY A 21 -5.33 7.07 7.56
C GLY A 21 -4.11 7.63 8.30
N LYS A 22 -3.83 8.92 8.14
CA LYS A 22 -2.60 9.57 8.64
C LYS A 22 -2.73 10.27 10.00
N GLY A 23 -3.94 10.52 10.49
CA GLY A 23 -4.23 11.16 11.78
C GLY A 23 -4.74 12.60 11.68
N PHE A 24 -4.59 13.27 10.53
CA PHE A 24 -5.15 14.61 10.32
C PHE A 24 -5.41 14.93 8.84
N SER A 25 -6.33 15.86 8.61
CA SER A 25 -6.56 16.49 7.31
C SER A 25 -6.86 17.97 7.51
N VAL A 26 -6.31 18.82 6.64
CA VAL A 26 -6.45 20.28 6.73
C VAL A 26 -7.00 20.78 5.40
N HIS A 27 -7.99 21.66 5.49
CA HIS A 27 -8.56 22.33 4.33
C HIS A 27 -8.53 23.83 4.56
N GLU A 28 -8.16 24.58 3.53
CA GLU A 28 -8.34 26.02 3.48
C GLU A 28 -9.78 26.34 3.09
N ILE A 29 -10.38 27.30 3.79
CA ILE A 29 -11.72 27.81 3.48
C ILE A 29 -11.59 28.91 2.44
N ASP A 30 -12.28 28.72 1.32
CA ASP A 30 -12.43 29.75 0.30
C ASP A 30 -13.68 30.58 0.62
N TRP A 31 -13.45 31.75 1.22
CA TRP A 31 -14.53 32.65 1.62
C TRP A 31 -15.03 33.47 0.44
N GLU A 32 -16.34 33.44 0.22
CA GLU A 32 -17.05 34.42 -0.59
C GLU A 32 -17.43 35.62 0.28
N THR A 33 -16.91 36.79 -0.08
CA THR A 33 -17.07 38.04 0.67
C THR A 33 -17.82 39.12 -0.13
N SER A 34 -18.41 38.74 -1.27
CA SER A 34 -19.10 39.66 -2.20
C SER A 34 -20.39 40.26 -1.62
N ALA A 35 -21.00 39.60 -0.63
CA ALA A 35 -22.22 40.03 0.04
C ALA A 35 -21.95 40.46 1.48
N ARG A 36 -23.01 40.96 2.16
CA ARG A 36 -22.93 41.41 3.57
C ARG A 36 -22.56 40.28 4.54
N GLN A 37 -22.86 39.04 4.19
CA GLN A 37 -22.49 37.86 4.96
C GLN A 37 -21.43 37.07 4.19
N TRP A 38 -20.40 36.60 4.90
CA TRP A 38 -19.40 35.71 4.33
C TRP A 38 -19.95 34.29 4.26
N MET A 39 -19.76 33.65 3.11
CA MET A 39 -20.16 32.26 2.88
C MET A 39 -18.95 31.43 2.47
N PRO A 40 -18.83 30.18 2.91
CA PRO A 40 -17.81 29.29 2.37
C PRO A 40 -18.21 28.93 0.93
N ARG A 41 -17.42 29.38 -0.03
CA ARG A 41 -17.56 29.02 -1.45
C ARG A 41 -17.05 27.61 -1.70
N GLY A 42 -15.99 27.22 -1.00
CA GLY A 42 -15.29 25.97 -1.23
C GLY A 42 -14.33 25.63 -0.10
N LEU A 43 -13.83 24.40 -0.14
CA LEU A 43 -12.71 23.94 0.67
C LEU A 43 -11.61 23.46 -0.27
N SER A 44 -10.38 23.88 0.00
CA SER A 44 -9.21 23.48 -0.75
C SER A 44 -8.34 22.58 0.13
N TYR A 45 -8.12 21.33 -0.29
CA TYR A 45 -7.29 20.38 0.45
C TYR A 45 -5.83 20.87 0.54
N LEU A 46 -5.35 21.02 1.77
CA LEU A 46 -3.98 21.40 2.03
C LEU A 46 -3.10 20.16 2.17
N GLN A 47 -2.19 20.00 1.21
CA GLN A 47 -1.27 18.85 1.18
C GLN A 47 -0.42 18.81 2.46
N PRO A 48 -0.27 17.64 3.11
CA PRO A 48 0.56 17.47 4.32
C PRO A 48 2.01 17.90 4.16
N TYR A 49 2.51 17.95 2.92
CA TYR A 49 3.84 18.47 2.59
C TYR A 49 4.08 19.89 3.14
N TRP A 50 3.05 20.75 3.11
CA TRP A 50 3.13 22.13 3.58
C TRP A 50 2.97 22.26 5.09
N LEU A 51 2.79 21.15 5.82
CA LEU A 51 2.50 21.16 7.24
C LEU A 51 3.65 20.55 8.05
N GLN A 52 3.74 20.98 9.29
CA GLN A 52 4.63 20.41 10.29
C GLN A 52 4.10 20.59 11.71
N THR A 53 4.59 19.77 12.63
CA THR A 53 4.38 19.92 14.08
C THR A 53 5.69 20.35 14.72
N ARG A 54 5.62 20.93 15.92
CA ARG A 54 6.81 21.25 16.71
C ARG A 54 7.11 20.13 17.69
N ARG A 55 8.34 20.08 18.21
CA ARG A 55 8.71 19.07 19.22
C ARG A 55 8.10 19.40 20.57
N GLU A 56 8.02 20.68 20.91
CA GLU A 56 7.44 21.19 22.14
C GLU A 56 5.90 21.19 22.10
N ASP A 57 5.33 21.27 20.88
CA ASP A 57 3.89 21.19 20.63
C ASP A 57 3.58 20.21 19.49
N PRO A 58 3.58 18.90 19.80
CA PRO A 58 3.39 17.84 18.79
C PRO A 58 1.93 17.65 18.37
N GLU A 59 0.99 18.34 19.02
CA GLU A 59 -0.45 18.27 18.73
C GLU A 59 -0.94 19.38 17.80
N THR A 60 -0.13 20.43 17.59
CA THR A 60 -0.50 21.59 16.76
C THR A 60 0.19 21.53 15.39
N LEU A 61 -0.59 21.88 14.36
CA LEU A 61 -0.11 21.99 12.98
C LEU A 61 0.27 23.43 12.68
N TYR A 62 1.40 23.57 11.98
CA TYR A 62 1.94 24.83 11.48
C TYR A 62 2.19 24.71 9.98
N LEU A 63 2.05 25.81 9.25
CA LEU A 63 2.48 25.91 7.86
C LEU A 63 4.00 25.99 7.82
N ARG A 64 4.62 25.21 6.94
CA ARG A 64 6.05 25.35 6.64
C ARG A 64 6.29 26.70 6.00
N SER A 65 7.43 27.29 6.34
CA SER A 65 7.80 28.65 5.96
C SER A 65 9.29 28.72 5.72
N ASP A 66 9.70 29.50 4.73
CA ASP A 66 11.13 29.69 4.39
C ASP A 66 11.84 30.60 5.41
N THR A 67 11.09 31.46 6.10
CA THR A 67 11.61 32.43 7.07
C THR A 67 11.58 31.89 8.50
N ASN A 68 10.65 30.99 8.80
CA ASN A 68 10.42 30.44 10.12
C ASN A 68 10.56 28.91 10.10
N ILE A 69 11.70 28.42 10.60
CA ILE A 69 12.01 26.99 10.66
C ILE A 69 11.00 26.18 11.48
N TYR A 70 10.34 26.80 12.46
CA TYR A 70 9.33 26.17 13.31
C TYR A 70 7.91 26.26 12.72
N GLY A 71 7.78 26.89 11.56
CA GLY A 71 6.53 27.07 10.82
C GLY A 71 5.63 28.15 11.40
N ASP A 72 4.80 28.70 10.53
CA ASP A 72 3.86 29.76 10.86
C ASP A 72 2.52 29.17 11.33
N PRO A 73 1.85 29.82 12.29
CA PRO A 73 0.55 29.36 12.77
C PRO A 73 -0.49 29.41 11.64
N LEU A 74 -1.42 28.45 11.64
CA LEU A 74 -2.57 28.50 10.74
C LEU A 74 -3.39 29.76 11.01
N ALA A 75 -3.67 30.53 9.96
CA ALA A 75 -4.44 31.76 10.09
C ALA A 75 -5.84 31.47 10.69
N PRO A 76 -6.27 32.25 11.71
CA PRO A 76 -7.58 32.08 12.33
C PRO A 76 -8.70 32.17 11.29
N TYR A 77 -9.71 31.31 11.42
CA TYR A 77 -10.90 31.27 10.55
C TYR A 77 -10.62 31.01 9.05
N LYS A 78 -9.38 30.66 8.68
CA LYS A 78 -8.99 30.35 7.30
C LYS A 78 -8.86 28.86 7.04
N PHE A 79 -8.66 28.05 8.08
CA PHE A 79 -8.43 26.61 7.94
C PHE A 79 -9.39 25.79 8.80
N ILE A 80 -9.82 24.64 8.27
CA ILE A 80 -10.51 23.58 8.99
C ILE A 80 -9.53 22.42 9.17
N THR A 81 -9.37 21.95 10.40
CA THR A 81 -8.52 20.81 10.71
C THR A 81 -9.37 19.68 11.28
N HIS A 82 -9.41 18.54 10.60
CA HIS A 82 -9.94 17.29 11.12
C HIS A 82 -8.78 16.50 11.72
N LYS A 83 -8.83 16.22 13.03
CA LYS A 83 -7.83 15.39 13.74
C LYS A 83 -8.49 14.10 14.20
N VAL A 84 -7.88 12.97 13.85
CA VAL A 84 -8.33 11.63 14.28
C VAL A 84 -7.33 11.05 15.25
N LYS A 85 -7.84 10.53 16.37
CA LYS A 85 -7.05 9.88 17.41
C LYS A 85 -7.47 8.42 17.56
N ALA A 86 -7.03 7.58 16.62
CA ALA A 86 -7.32 6.14 16.66
C ALA A 86 -6.51 5.40 17.74
N LYS A 87 -5.45 6.01 18.26
CA LYS A 87 -4.66 5.50 19.39
C LYS A 87 -4.03 6.63 20.19
N SER A 88 -3.55 6.31 21.40
CA SER A 88 -2.79 7.24 22.23
C SER A 88 -1.42 7.57 21.61
N GLY A 89 -1.01 8.84 21.72
CA GLY A 89 0.26 9.35 21.21
C GLY A 89 0.10 10.73 20.57
N VAL A 90 1.19 11.17 19.92
CA VAL A 90 1.26 12.44 19.17
C VAL A 90 0.39 12.42 17.90
N LEU A 91 -0.05 13.59 17.44
CA LEU A 91 -0.90 13.77 16.24
C LEU A 91 -0.47 12.93 15.03
N ILE A 92 0.81 12.97 14.65
CA ILE A 92 1.36 12.25 13.47
C ILE A 92 1.23 10.71 13.63
N ARG A 93 1.06 10.22 14.86
CA ARG A 93 0.86 8.80 15.16
C ARG A 93 -0.61 8.45 15.39
N GLY A 94 -1.53 9.40 15.26
CA GLY A 94 -2.95 9.21 15.58
C GLY A 94 -3.72 8.38 14.54
N GLY A 95 -3.23 8.26 13.31
CA GLY A 95 -3.90 7.56 12.22
C GLY A 95 -3.78 6.03 12.24
N LEU A 96 -4.67 5.35 11.50
CA LEU A 96 -4.73 3.90 11.38
C LEU A 96 -3.65 3.31 10.46
N ALA A 97 -3.14 4.06 9.49
CA ALA A 97 -2.23 3.55 8.46
C ALA A 97 -0.99 2.87 9.05
N ARG A 98 -0.46 3.39 10.16
CA ARG A 98 0.70 2.78 10.83
C ARG A 98 0.40 1.40 11.42
N MET A 99 -0.80 1.19 11.95
CA MET A 99 -1.22 -0.11 12.47
C MET A 99 -1.53 -1.06 11.32
N ALA A 100 -2.24 -0.57 10.29
CA ALA A 100 -2.58 -1.33 9.10
C ALA A 100 -1.33 -1.76 8.29
N CYS A 101 -0.23 -1.01 8.34
CA CYS A 101 1.02 -1.33 7.65
C CYS A 101 1.54 -2.73 8.00
N TRP A 102 1.48 -3.12 9.27
CA TRP A 102 1.92 -4.46 9.69
C TRP A 102 1.00 -5.56 9.16
N ALA A 103 -0.31 -5.36 9.27
CA ALA A 103 -1.30 -6.31 8.73
C ALA A 103 -1.14 -6.47 7.21
N PHE A 104 -0.93 -5.36 6.50
CA PHE A 104 -0.65 -5.35 5.07
C PHE A 104 0.65 -6.11 4.76
N LEU A 105 1.74 -5.82 5.47
CA LEU A 105 3.03 -6.46 5.25
C LEU A 105 2.97 -7.98 5.43
N PHE A 106 2.40 -8.45 6.54
CA PHE A 106 2.26 -9.87 6.80
C PHE A 106 1.36 -10.57 5.79
N SER A 107 0.27 -9.92 5.38
CA SER A 107 -0.63 -10.46 4.35
C SER A 107 0.08 -10.58 2.99
N ASN A 108 0.88 -9.58 2.61
CA ASN A 108 1.65 -9.63 1.36
C ASN A 108 2.74 -10.70 1.39
N TYR A 109 3.41 -10.91 2.52
CA TYR A 109 4.37 -12.00 2.67
C TYR A 109 3.69 -13.37 2.56
N ALA A 110 2.56 -13.56 3.23
CA ALA A 110 1.81 -14.80 3.10
C ALA A 110 1.37 -15.06 1.65
N ILE A 111 0.87 -14.04 0.93
CA ILE A 111 0.51 -14.17 -0.49
C ILE A 111 1.74 -14.53 -1.33
N LYS A 112 2.87 -13.86 -1.11
CA LYS A 112 4.12 -14.17 -1.81
C LYS A 112 4.56 -15.62 -1.58
N ASP A 113 4.52 -16.08 -0.33
CA ASP A 113 4.90 -17.45 0.01
C ASP A 113 3.95 -18.45 -0.66
N TRP A 114 2.66 -18.15 -0.71
CA TRP A 114 1.68 -18.95 -1.46
C TRP A 114 1.94 -18.96 -2.97
N VAL A 115 2.35 -17.84 -3.55
CA VAL A 115 2.72 -17.77 -4.97
C VAL A 115 3.97 -18.61 -5.23
N THR A 116 5.02 -18.49 -4.42
CA THR A 116 6.23 -19.32 -4.54
C THR A 116 5.92 -20.81 -4.33
N PHE A 117 5.06 -21.14 -3.38
CA PHE A 117 4.57 -22.50 -3.20
C PHE A 117 3.83 -22.99 -4.43
N ALA A 118 2.89 -22.20 -4.97
CA ALA A 118 2.15 -22.55 -6.18
C ALA A 118 3.05 -22.68 -7.42
N GLU A 119 4.13 -21.90 -7.52
CA GLU A 119 5.13 -22.05 -8.58
C GLU A 119 5.93 -23.36 -8.43
N ALA A 120 6.41 -23.66 -7.22
CA ALA A 120 7.23 -24.85 -6.96
C ALA A 120 6.42 -26.16 -7.05
N TYR A 121 5.19 -26.17 -6.52
CA TYR A 121 4.34 -27.37 -6.44
C TYR A 121 3.28 -27.45 -7.54
N GLY A 122 2.97 -26.33 -8.21
CA GLY A 122 2.00 -26.32 -9.31
C GLY A 122 2.51 -26.97 -10.58
N GLN A 123 3.82 -27.24 -10.67
CA GLN A 123 4.45 -27.89 -11.81
C GLN A 123 5.22 -29.14 -11.38
N PRO A 124 4.58 -30.33 -11.37
CA PRO A 124 5.29 -31.56 -11.06
C PRO A 124 6.40 -31.80 -12.10
N LEU A 125 7.63 -32.01 -11.64
CA LEU A 125 8.76 -32.41 -12.47
C LEU A 125 8.48 -33.78 -13.10
N ARG A 126 8.51 -33.84 -14.42
CA ARG A 126 8.32 -35.07 -15.19
C ARG A 126 9.67 -35.75 -15.36
N VAL A 127 9.84 -36.90 -14.72
CA VAL A 127 11.10 -37.66 -14.73
C VAL A 127 10.91 -38.98 -15.49
N GLY A 128 11.60 -39.12 -16.62
CA GLY A 128 11.66 -40.38 -17.36
C GLY A 128 12.89 -41.20 -16.97
N LYS A 129 12.71 -42.50 -16.74
CA LYS A 129 13.81 -43.43 -16.46
C LYS A 129 14.22 -44.17 -17.73
N TYR A 130 15.50 -44.19 -18.06
CA TYR A 130 16.05 -44.92 -19.22
C TYR A 130 17.10 -45.95 -18.79
N ASP A 131 17.32 -46.97 -19.63
CA ASP A 131 18.31 -48.01 -19.35
C ASP A 131 19.75 -47.50 -19.56
N VAL A 132 20.73 -48.04 -18.83
CA VAL A 132 22.15 -47.64 -19.02
C VAL A 132 22.64 -47.98 -20.44
N SER A 133 22.00 -48.95 -21.09
CA SER A 133 22.24 -49.34 -22.48
C SER A 133 21.56 -48.45 -23.53
N ALA A 134 20.78 -47.43 -23.13
CA ALA A 134 20.05 -46.57 -24.05
C ALA A 134 21.00 -45.70 -24.88
N THR A 135 20.67 -45.53 -26.17
CA THR A 135 21.47 -44.69 -27.05
C THR A 135 21.19 -43.20 -26.81
N PRO A 136 22.08 -42.29 -27.21
CA PRO A 136 21.82 -40.85 -27.12
C PRO A 136 20.52 -40.42 -27.82
N GLN A 137 20.19 -41.04 -28.96
CA GLN A 137 18.91 -40.83 -29.67
C GLN A 137 17.69 -41.22 -28.83
N ASP A 138 17.76 -42.31 -28.06
CA ASP A 138 16.66 -42.76 -27.22
C ASP A 138 16.40 -41.78 -26.05
N ILE A 139 17.47 -41.23 -25.48
CA ILE A 139 17.40 -40.22 -24.40
C ILE A 139 16.78 -38.91 -24.92
N GLU A 140 17.19 -38.46 -26.11
CA GLU A 140 16.66 -37.25 -26.73
C GLU A 140 15.18 -37.41 -27.12
N THR A 141 14.80 -38.59 -27.64
CA THR A 141 13.41 -38.93 -27.95
C THR A 141 12.55 -38.94 -26.68
N LEU A 142 13.06 -39.53 -25.60
CA LEU A 142 12.41 -39.54 -24.29
C LEU A 142 12.22 -38.12 -23.74
N LEU A 143 13.26 -37.29 -23.77
CA LEU A 143 13.18 -35.88 -23.35
C LEU A 143 12.17 -35.08 -24.18
N THR A 144 12.14 -35.32 -25.49
CA THR A 144 11.18 -34.67 -26.40
C THR A 144 9.74 -35.10 -26.09
N ALA A 145 9.51 -36.40 -25.82
CA ALA A 145 8.20 -36.91 -25.40
C ALA A 145 7.77 -36.36 -24.04
N LEU A 146 8.69 -36.20 -23.09
CA LEU A 146 8.39 -35.60 -21.78
C LEU A 146 8.04 -34.11 -21.89
N ARG A 147 8.70 -33.38 -22.78
CA ARG A 147 8.42 -31.96 -23.08
C ARG A 147 7.15 -31.75 -23.91
N SER A 148 6.69 -32.74 -24.68
CA SER A 148 5.45 -32.63 -25.44
C SER A 148 4.20 -32.90 -24.60
N LEU A 149 4.35 -33.54 -23.43
CA LEU A 149 3.30 -33.77 -22.45
C LEU A 149 2.94 -32.52 -21.61
N GLY A 150 3.66 -31.40 -21.77
CA GLY A 150 3.35 -30.12 -21.13
C GLY A 150 4.47 -29.09 -21.22
N THR A 151 4.21 -27.85 -20.80
CA THR A 151 5.08 -26.67 -21.01
C THR A 151 6.39 -26.63 -20.19
N ASP A 152 6.72 -27.66 -19.42
CA ASP A 152 7.65 -27.54 -18.27
C ASP A 152 8.98 -28.30 -18.42
N ALA A 153 9.84 -28.12 -17.41
CA ALA A 153 11.12 -28.81 -17.27
C ALA A 153 10.94 -30.34 -17.21
N ALA A 154 11.62 -31.05 -18.11
CA ALA A 154 11.69 -32.51 -18.16
C ALA A 154 13.10 -32.98 -17.88
N ALA A 155 13.22 -34.04 -17.07
CA ALA A 155 14.50 -34.69 -16.77
C ALA A 155 14.46 -36.17 -17.18
N ALA A 156 15.58 -36.66 -17.68
CA ALA A 156 15.79 -38.08 -17.98
C ALA A 156 16.94 -38.59 -17.11
N ILE A 157 16.74 -39.71 -16.41
CA ILE A 157 17.75 -40.32 -15.53
C ILE A 157 17.93 -41.82 -15.81
N PRO A 158 19.15 -42.38 -15.63
CA PRO A 158 19.36 -43.82 -15.72
C PRO A 158 18.56 -44.57 -14.65
N LYS A 159 18.02 -45.76 -14.96
CA LYS A 159 17.25 -46.61 -14.04
C LYS A 159 17.99 -46.96 -12.74
N ASN A 160 19.32 -47.09 -12.81
CA ASN A 160 20.17 -47.41 -11.66
C ASN A 160 20.56 -46.18 -10.83
N MET A 161 20.16 -44.99 -11.26
CA MET A 161 20.36 -43.75 -10.53
C MET A 161 19.05 -43.39 -9.84
N GLU A 162 19.08 -43.34 -8.52
CA GLU A 162 17.97 -42.83 -7.71
C GLU A 162 18.25 -41.36 -7.37
N ILE A 163 17.25 -40.53 -7.63
CA ILE A 163 17.18 -39.17 -7.13
C ILE A 163 15.96 -39.14 -6.23
N ASP A 164 16.19 -39.07 -4.92
CA ASP A 164 15.12 -38.84 -3.96
C ASP A 164 14.71 -37.37 -4.02
N PHE A 165 13.51 -37.13 -4.53
CA PHE A 165 12.81 -35.89 -4.24
C PHE A 165 12.29 -36.04 -2.83
N VAL A 166 12.90 -35.30 -1.88
CA VAL A 166 12.37 -35.24 -0.52
C VAL A 166 11.04 -34.51 -0.61
N ASP A 167 9.94 -35.28 -0.61
CA ASP A 167 8.60 -34.74 -0.40
C ASP A 167 8.62 -33.98 0.93
N ALA A 168 8.25 -32.70 0.90
CA ALA A 168 8.14 -31.87 2.09
C ALA A 168 6.77 -32.05 2.76
#